data_AF-A0A7S3X396-F1
#
_entry.id   AF-A0A7S3X396-F1
#
_cell.length_a   1.000
_cell.length_b   1.000
_cell.length_c   1.000
_cell.angle_alpha   90.00
_cell.angle_beta   90.00
_cell.angle_gamma   90.00
#
_symmetry.space_group_name_H-M   'P 1'
#
loop_
_entity.id
_entity.type
_entity.pdbx_description
1 polymer ?
#
loop_
_entity_poly.entity_id
_entity_poly.type
_entity_poly.pdbx_seq_one_letter_code
_entity_poly.pdbx_strand_id
1 'polypeptide(L)'
;SSSHVSGGGGGGGGVKRSRRGSVKAASSVVLTRGLAPGMVRLACGETHVSVSEAHLGKLWALYARSRPSPMPPAAAERFPEVAFCVVARQLSLQGGHEGAGGMQAACPPSVFETLRQDLGVTRELFASPLNCAFPRFCSASADVDADFGSAGLLPPHALQS
;
A
#
# COMPACT_ATOMS: atom_id res chain seq x y z
N SER A 1 6.68 -74.67 -24.53
CA SER A 1 8.11 -74.45 -24.81
C SER A 1 8.28 -73.48 -25.96
N SER A 2 9.34 -72.69 -25.88
CA SER A 2 9.93 -71.85 -26.93
C SER A 2 9.51 -70.37 -26.97
N SER A 3 10.47 -69.60 -26.49
CA SER A 3 10.71 -68.15 -26.46
C SER A 3 11.29 -67.60 -27.76
N HIS A 4 11.05 -66.31 -28.06
CA HIS A 4 11.98 -65.26 -28.56
C HIS A 4 11.16 -64.02 -28.99
N VAL A 5 11.21 -62.87 -28.29
CA VAL A 5 12.17 -61.73 -28.30
C VAL A 5 12.21 -60.93 -29.61
N SER A 6 11.71 -59.69 -29.59
CA SER A 6 12.45 -58.44 -29.93
C SER A 6 11.52 -57.23 -30.13
N GLY A 7 12.00 -56.05 -29.71
CA GLY A 7 11.58 -54.77 -30.30
C GLY A 7 11.19 -53.69 -29.29
N GLY A 8 12.18 -52.93 -28.83
CA GLY A 8 11.96 -51.72 -28.03
C GLY A 8 11.45 -50.53 -28.85
N GLY A 9 10.85 -49.56 -28.17
CA GLY A 9 10.45 -48.28 -28.73
C GLY A 9 10.04 -47.31 -27.62
N GLY A 10 10.96 -46.45 -27.21
CA GLY A 10 10.70 -45.38 -26.25
C GLY A 10 9.78 -44.31 -26.84
N GLY A 11 8.86 -43.79 -26.03
CA GLY A 11 8.00 -42.66 -26.38
C GLY A 11 7.87 -41.74 -25.17
N GLY A 12 8.61 -40.63 -25.21
CA GLY A 12 8.81 -39.70 -24.10
C GLY A 12 7.54 -39.02 -23.61
N GLY A 13 7.52 -38.75 -22.31
CA GLY A 13 6.54 -37.92 -21.63
C GLY A 13 6.55 -36.50 -22.16
N GLY A 14 5.50 -36.14 -22.89
CA GLY A 14 5.19 -34.75 -23.24
C GLY A 14 4.56 -34.03 -22.05
N VAL A 15 5.38 -33.58 -21.10
CA VAL A 15 4.95 -32.54 -20.14
C VAL A 15 4.64 -31.29 -20.96
N LYS A 16 3.35 -30.98 -21.13
CA LYS A 16 2.89 -29.72 -21.70
C LYS A 16 3.39 -28.59 -20.80
N ARG A 17 4.49 -27.94 -21.21
CA ARG A 17 4.98 -26.70 -20.59
C ARG A 17 3.88 -25.67 -20.75
N SER A 18 3.15 -25.44 -19.66
CA SER A 18 2.23 -24.33 -19.51
C SER A 18 2.98 -23.06 -19.89
N ARG A 19 2.50 -22.41 -20.96
CA ARG A 19 3.00 -21.10 -21.39
C ARG A 19 2.84 -20.17 -20.19
N ARG A 20 3.95 -19.79 -19.55
CA ARG A 20 3.99 -18.67 -18.61
C ARG A 20 3.32 -17.51 -19.32
N GLY A 21 2.14 -17.12 -18.82
CA GLY A 21 1.47 -15.93 -19.28
C GLY A 21 2.45 -14.78 -19.23
N SER A 22 2.50 -14.01 -20.31
CA SER A 22 3.21 -12.74 -20.33
C SER A 22 2.73 -11.93 -19.14
N VAL A 23 3.61 -11.68 -18.17
CA VAL A 23 3.31 -10.79 -17.06
C VAL A 23 3.08 -9.43 -17.70
N LYS A 24 1.82 -8.98 -17.75
CA LYS A 24 1.48 -7.60 -18.13
C LYS A 24 2.42 -6.70 -17.33
N ALA A 25 3.14 -5.80 -18.00
CA ALA A 25 3.97 -4.81 -17.32
C ALA A 25 3.13 -4.18 -16.20
N ALA A 26 3.68 -4.10 -14.98
CA ALA A 26 3.01 -3.43 -13.88
C ALA A 26 2.57 -2.05 -14.37
N SER A 27 1.30 -1.72 -14.22
CA SER A 27 0.78 -0.42 -14.63
C SER A 27 1.58 0.66 -13.91
N SER A 28 2.45 1.38 -14.63
CA SER A 28 3.30 2.40 -14.02
C SER A 28 2.46 3.60 -13.63
N VAL A 29 2.43 3.94 -12.35
CA VAL A 29 1.72 5.13 -11.88
C VAL A 29 2.50 6.39 -12.25
N VAL A 30 1.83 7.32 -12.92
CA VAL A 30 2.40 8.62 -13.30
C VAL A 30 2.00 9.68 -12.29
N LEU A 31 3.00 10.40 -11.77
CA LEU A 31 2.82 11.52 -10.86
C LEU A 31 2.90 12.83 -11.63
N THR A 32 1.84 13.64 -11.57
CA THR A 32 1.76 14.97 -12.21
C THR A 32 1.57 16.05 -11.16
N ARG A 33 2.44 17.07 -11.15
CA ARG A 33 2.34 18.26 -10.28
C ARG A 33 1.84 19.47 -11.08
N GLY A 34 1.36 20.50 -10.38
CA GLY A 34 1.01 21.79 -10.99
C GLY A 34 -0.34 21.82 -11.71
N LEU A 35 -1.22 20.84 -11.46
CA LEU A 35 -2.59 20.85 -11.98
C LEU A 35 -3.49 21.85 -11.22
N ALA A 36 -3.22 22.02 -9.93
CA ALA A 36 -3.77 23.08 -9.08
C ALA A 36 -2.74 23.41 -7.99
N PRO A 37 -2.79 24.61 -7.38
CA PRO A 37 -1.85 25.00 -6.33
C PRO A 37 -1.83 23.97 -5.18
N GLY A 38 -0.64 23.41 -4.89
CA GLY A 38 -0.45 22.46 -3.79
C GLY A 38 -1.08 21.07 -3.99
N MET A 39 -1.54 20.73 -5.20
CA MET A 39 -2.13 19.44 -5.52
C MET A 39 -1.28 18.62 -6.50
N VAL A 40 -1.29 17.31 -6.29
CA VAL A 40 -0.63 16.29 -7.11
C VAL A 40 -1.65 15.28 -7.57
N ARG A 41 -1.55 14.85 -8.84
CA ARG A 41 -2.34 13.76 -9.39
C ARG A 41 -1.48 12.52 -9.57
N LEU A 42 -2.00 11.37 -9.14
CA LEU A 42 -1.45 10.04 -9.40
C LEU A 42 -2.38 9.33 -10.38
N ALA A 43 -1.86 8.87 -11.52
CA ALA A 43 -2.65 8.22 -12.57
C ALA A 43 -2.16 6.80 -12.88
N CYS A 44 -3.09 5.85 -12.94
CA CYS A 44 -2.87 4.46 -13.31
C CYS A 44 -3.82 4.10 -14.46
N GLY A 45 -3.31 4.11 -15.70
CA GLY A 45 -4.14 4.03 -16.89
C GLY A 45 -5.07 5.25 -16.99
N GLU A 46 -6.37 5.01 -17.13
CA GLU A 46 -7.39 6.08 -17.20
C GLU A 46 -7.85 6.56 -15.81
N THR A 47 -7.59 5.76 -14.77
CA THR A 47 -7.98 6.09 -13.40
C THR A 47 -6.96 7.02 -12.75
N HIS A 48 -7.44 8.04 -12.05
CA HIS A 48 -6.59 8.98 -11.34
C HIS A 48 -7.15 9.35 -9.97
N VAL A 49 -6.25 9.80 -9.10
CA VAL A 49 -6.58 10.33 -7.78
C VAL A 49 -5.78 11.60 -7.53
N SER A 50 -6.38 12.52 -6.78
CA SER A 50 -5.79 13.79 -6.41
C SER A 50 -5.45 13.82 -4.92
N VAL A 51 -4.28 14.35 -4.57
CA VAL A 51 -3.79 14.46 -3.20
C VAL A 51 -2.98 15.73 -3.03
N SER A 52 -2.99 16.35 -1.84
CA SER A 52 -2.15 17.52 -1.60
C SER A 52 -0.66 17.17 -1.55
N GLU A 53 0.20 18.12 -1.87
CA GLU A 53 1.66 17.95 -1.77
C GLU A 53 2.10 17.60 -0.35
N ALA A 54 1.46 18.19 0.66
CA ALA A 54 1.72 17.90 2.07
C ALA A 54 1.40 16.43 2.41
N HIS A 55 0.25 15.91 1.97
CA HIS A 55 -0.10 14.51 2.21
C HIS A 55 0.81 13.55 1.45
N LEU A 56 1.17 13.88 0.20
CA LEU A 56 2.14 13.07 -0.54
C LEU A 56 3.51 13.04 0.14
N GLY A 57 3.97 14.18 0.67
CA GLY A 57 5.20 14.27 1.46
C GLY A 57 5.14 13.43 2.75
N LYS A 58 3.99 13.45 3.44
CA LYS A 58 3.74 12.58 4.59
C LYS A 58 3.80 11.10 4.23
N LEU A 59 3.14 10.70 3.13
CA LEU A 59 3.20 9.33 2.62
C LEU A 59 4.64 8.91 2.31
N TRP A 60 5.44 9.78 1.69
CA TRP A 60 6.85 9.52 1.43
C TRP A 60 7.63 9.31 2.73
N ALA A 61 7.45 10.17 3.73
CA ALA A 61 8.13 10.05 5.01
C ALA A 61 7.79 8.73 5.73
N LEU A 62 6.52 8.32 5.72
CA LEU A 62 6.08 7.04 6.27
C LEU A 62 6.67 5.86 5.49
N TYR A 63 6.60 5.92 4.16
CA TYR A 63 7.14 4.91 3.25
C TYR A 63 8.64 4.70 3.44
N ALA A 64 9.40 5.79 3.56
CA ALA A 64 10.84 5.75 3.73
C ALA A 64 11.25 5.19 5.09
N ARG A 65 10.54 5.54 6.16
CA ARG A 65 10.82 5.02 7.50
C ARG A 65 10.55 3.53 7.66
N SER A 66 9.67 2.96 6.84
CA SER A 66 9.36 1.52 6.84
C SER A 66 10.38 0.68 6.06
N ARG A 67 11.49 1.29 5.59
CA ARG A 67 12.49 0.65 4.73
C ARG A 67 13.89 0.78 5.30
N PRO A 68 14.83 -0.10 4.87
CA PRO A 68 16.24 0.07 5.16
C PRO A 68 16.76 1.41 4.65
N SER A 69 17.74 1.96 5.37
CA SER A 69 18.51 3.14 4.95
C SER A 69 19.93 2.70 4.58
N PRO A 70 20.47 3.08 3.40
CA PRO A 70 19.80 3.85 2.35
C PRO A 70 18.72 3.06 1.62
N MET A 71 17.69 3.76 1.12
CA MET A 71 16.59 3.13 0.39
C MET A 71 17.08 2.59 -0.97
N PRO A 72 16.80 1.33 -1.32
CA PRO A 72 17.10 0.81 -2.65
C PRO A 72 16.36 1.58 -3.76
N PRO A 73 16.98 1.87 -4.93
CA PRO A 73 16.33 2.59 -6.03
C PRO A 73 15.01 1.98 -6.48
N ALA A 74 14.97 0.65 -6.62
CA ALA A 74 13.75 -0.07 -6.99
C ALA A 74 12.62 0.11 -5.96
N ALA A 75 12.92 0.34 -4.68
CA ALA A 75 11.91 0.65 -3.69
C ALA A 75 11.41 2.10 -3.85
N ALA A 76 12.30 3.06 -4.12
CA ALA A 76 11.90 4.43 -4.39
C ALA A 76 10.98 4.53 -5.63
N GLU A 77 11.28 3.78 -6.68
CA GLU A 77 10.47 3.73 -7.92
C GLU A 77 9.06 3.15 -7.71
N ARG A 78 8.86 2.31 -6.68
CA ARG A 78 7.54 1.75 -6.35
C ARG A 78 6.64 2.69 -5.56
N PHE A 79 7.18 3.78 -5.00
CA PHE A 79 6.41 4.70 -4.18
C PHE A 79 5.13 5.25 -4.85
N PRO A 80 5.14 5.68 -6.13
CA PRO A 80 3.93 6.17 -6.78
C PRO A 80 2.79 5.13 -6.83
N GLU A 81 3.12 3.85 -7.04
CA GLU A 81 2.15 2.76 -7.14
C GLU A 81 1.41 2.55 -5.82
N VAL A 82 2.17 2.41 -4.74
CA VAL A 82 1.63 2.17 -3.41
C VAL A 82 0.94 3.41 -2.84
N ALA A 83 1.42 4.62 -3.15
CA ALA A 83 0.73 5.86 -2.80
C ALA A 83 -0.62 5.98 -3.54
N PHE A 84 -0.69 5.62 -4.82
CA PHE A 84 -1.93 5.58 -5.57
C PHE A 84 -2.95 4.64 -4.92
N CYS A 85 -2.53 3.42 -4.55
CA CYS A 85 -3.40 2.45 -3.90
C CYS A 85 -4.00 2.98 -2.59
N VAL A 86 -3.20 3.61 -1.73
CA VAL A 86 -3.68 4.21 -0.48
C VAL A 86 -4.70 5.31 -0.76
N VAL A 87 -4.38 6.27 -1.63
CA VAL A 87 -5.28 7.40 -1.91
C VAL A 87 -6.59 6.91 -2.56
N ALA A 88 -6.51 6.00 -3.54
CA ALA A 88 -7.68 5.41 -4.19
C ALA A 88 -8.58 4.64 -3.20
N ARG A 89 -7.97 3.88 -2.28
CA ARG A 89 -8.69 3.16 -1.24
C ARG A 89 -9.42 4.12 -0.30
N GLN A 90 -8.73 5.17 0.15
CA GLN A 90 -9.31 6.18 1.03
C GLN A 90 -10.46 6.94 0.35
N LEU A 91 -10.32 7.32 -0.92
CA LEU A 91 -11.41 7.95 -1.68
C LEU A 91 -12.63 7.03 -1.80
N SER A 92 -12.40 5.74 -2.04
CA SER A 92 -13.47 4.75 -2.15
C SER A 92 -14.23 4.57 -0.83
N LEU A 93 -13.53 4.56 0.32
CA LEU A 93 -14.15 4.49 1.65
C LEU A 93 -14.97 5.74 2.00
N GLN A 94 -14.62 6.89 1.42
CA GLN A 94 -15.32 8.16 1.61
C GLN A 94 -16.51 8.34 0.66
N GLY A 95 -16.85 7.33 -0.17
CA GLY A 95 -17.96 7.40 -1.11
C GLY A 95 -17.62 8.10 -2.45
N GLY A 96 -16.34 8.24 -2.78
CA GLY A 96 -15.89 8.60 -4.14
C GLY A 96 -16.04 10.07 -4.55
N HIS A 97 -16.44 10.97 -3.65
CA HIS A 97 -16.59 12.39 -3.98
C HIS A 97 -15.31 13.18 -3.66
N GLU A 98 -14.69 13.76 -4.69
CA GLU A 98 -13.60 14.75 -4.55
C GLU A 98 -14.14 15.99 -3.84
N GLY A 99 -14.02 16.04 -2.51
CA GLY A 99 -14.52 17.15 -1.68
C GLY A 99 -15.48 16.75 -0.57
N ALA A 100 -15.84 15.45 -0.45
CA ALA A 100 -16.39 14.96 0.81
C ALA A 100 -15.25 14.94 1.83
N GLY A 101 -15.12 16.00 2.64
CA GLY A 101 -14.24 15.99 3.81
C GLY A 101 -14.56 14.72 4.62
N GLY A 102 -13.59 13.81 4.70
CA GLY A 102 -13.83 12.46 5.17
C GLY A 102 -14.46 12.41 6.55
N MET A 103 -15.22 11.34 6.81
CA MET A 103 -15.72 10.98 8.15
C MET A 103 -14.61 10.76 9.20
N GLN A 104 -13.35 11.01 8.85
CA GLN A 104 -12.20 10.92 9.74
C GLN A 104 -11.73 12.32 10.14
N ALA A 105 -12.32 12.88 11.20
CA ALA A 105 -11.74 14.02 11.89
C ALA A 105 -10.57 13.52 12.75
N ALA A 106 -9.34 13.88 12.39
CA ALA A 106 -8.19 13.70 13.28
C ALA A 106 -8.23 14.76 14.38
N CYS A 107 -7.86 14.39 15.61
CA CYS A 107 -7.64 15.37 16.66
C CYS A 107 -6.53 16.37 16.25
N PRO A 108 -6.56 17.61 16.76
CA PRO A 108 -5.47 18.57 16.52
C PRO A 108 -4.10 18.02 16.94
N PRO A 109 -2.99 18.42 16.28
CA PRO A 109 -1.64 17.96 16.61
C PRO A 109 -1.26 18.14 18.08
N SER A 110 -1.73 19.22 18.73
CA SER A 110 -1.49 19.48 20.16
C SER A 110 -2.06 18.41 21.07
N VAL A 111 -3.21 17.81 20.71
CA VAL A 111 -3.80 16.70 21.48
C VAL A 111 -2.88 15.49 21.42
N PHE A 112 -2.39 15.13 20.23
CA PHE A 112 -1.47 14.01 20.09
C PHE A 112 -0.12 14.25 20.78
N GLU A 113 0.33 15.51 20.86
CA GLU A 113 1.53 15.87 21.63
C GLU A 113 1.33 15.64 23.13
N THR A 114 0.23 16.11 23.70
CA THR A 114 -0.14 15.85 25.11
C THR A 114 -0.27 14.36 25.38
N LEU A 115 -1.00 13.62 24.52
CA LEU A 115 -1.14 12.17 24.65
C LEU A 115 0.22 11.45 24.67
N ARG A 116 1.17 11.92 23.86
CA ARG A 116 2.52 11.35 23.81
C ARG A 116 3.35 11.71 25.04
N GLN A 117 3.36 12.98 25.44
CA GLN A 117 4.23 13.49 26.51
C GLN A 117 3.74 13.06 27.90
N ASP A 118 2.44 13.17 28.14
CA ASP A 118 1.88 13.03 29.49
C ASP A 118 1.37 11.61 29.75
N LEU A 119 0.91 10.90 28.70
CA LEU A 119 0.30 9.58 28.81
C LEU A 119 1.10 8.47 28.10
N GLY A 120 2.23 8.79 27.47
CA GLY A 120 3.08 7.80 26.80
C GLY A 120 2.43 7.12 25.58
N VAL A 121 1.41 7.73 24.96
CA VAL A 121 0.76 7.18 23.76
C VAL A 121 1.74 7.19 22.60
N THR A 122 1.87 6.04 21.93
CA THR A 122 2.83 5.84 20.82
C THR A 122 2.19 5.39 19.51
N ARG A 123 0.88 5.09 19.51
CA ARG A 123 0.16 4.58 18.33
C ARG A 123 -1.31 4.97 18.33
N GLU A 124 -1.84 5.19 17.14
CA GLU A 124 -3.29 5.28 16.91
C GLU A 124 -3.86 3.89 16.60
N LEU A 125 -5.05 3.59 17.13
CA LEU A 125 -5.76 2.33 16.84
C LEU A 125 -6.68 2.44 15.62
N PHE A 126 -7.05 3.66 15.23
CA PHE A 126 -7.97 3.96 14.13
C PHE A 126 -7.40 5.09 13.28
N ALA A 127 -6.50 4.76 12.36
CA ALA A 127 -5.90 5.74 11.46
C ALA A 127 -5.76 5.19 10.03
N SER A 128 -5.31 6.06 9.14
CA SER A 128 -4.83 5.79 7.80
C SER A 128 -3.49 6.50 7.59
N PRO A 129 -2.68 6.13 6.59
CA PRO A 129 -1.44 6.85 6.28
C PRO A 129 -1.64 8.35 6.03
N LEU A 130 -2.85 8.77 5.60
CA LEU A 130 -3.17 10.16 5.35
C LEU A 130 -3.40 10.94 6.66
N ASN A 131 -4.05 10.35 7.67
CA ASN A 131 -4.45 11.07 8.88
C ASN A 131 -3.63 10.75 10.14
N CYS A 132 -2.78 9.70 10.13
CA CYS A 132 -2.05 9.28 11.34
C CYS A 132 -1.13 10.38 11.89
N ALA A 133 -1.20 10.65 13.19
CA ALA A 133 -0.23 11.48 13.91
C ALA A 133 1.06 10.72 14.22
N PHE A 134 0.96 9.41 14.47
CA PHE A 134 2.11 8.56 14.79
C PHE A 134 2.61 7.78 13.57
N PRO A 135 3.92 7.51 13.51
CA PRO A 135 4.52 6.69 12.47
C PRO A 135 4.13 5.20 12.47
N ARG A 136 3.51 4.74 13.56
CA ARG A 136 3.02 3.37 13.75
C ARG A 136 1.58 3.48 14.20
N PHE A 137 0.69 2.80 13.50
CA PHE A 137 -0.75 2.89 13.74
C PHE A 137 -1.44 1.59 13.32
N CYS A 138 -2.69 1.42 13.71
CA CYS A 138 -3.58 0.39 13.19
C CYS A 138 -4.52 1.00 12.14
N SER A 139 -4.83 0.24 11.09
CA SER A 139 -5.74 0.68 10.03
C SER A 139 -6.62 -0.44 9.52
N ALA A 140 -7.75 -0.07 8.89
CA ALA A 140 -8.72 -1.00 8.34
C ALA A 140 -8.31 -1.60 6.99
N SER A 141 -7.38 -0.97 6.26
CA SER A 141 -6.93 -1.42 4.91
C SER A 141 -5.46 -1.82 4.95
N ALA A 142 -5.15 -2.84 5.76
CA ALA A 142 -3.78 -3.30 6.01
C ALA A 142 -3.02 -3.67 4.73
N ASP A 143 -3.73 -4.19 3.74
CA ASP A 143 -3.20 -4.60 2.43
C ASP A 143 -2.51 -3.45 1.67
N VAL A 144 -3.00 -2.22 1.82
CA VAL A 144 -2.40 -1.03 1.17
C VAL A 144 -1.65 -0.12 2.14
N ASP A 145 -1.99 -0.16 3.43
CA ASP A 145 -1.41 0.75 4.43
C ASP A 145 -0.14 0.20 5.09
N ALA A 146 0.17 -1.09 4.96
CA ALA A 146 1.30 -1.74 5.63
C ALA A 146 2.66 -1.10 5.26
N ASP A 147 2.82 -0.70 3.98
CA ASP A 147 4.03 -0.03 3.48
C ASP A 147 4.31 1.32 4.15
N PHE A 148 3.32 1.87 4.87
CA PHE A 148 3.33 3.18 5.50
C PHE A 148 3.30 3.10 7.03
N GLY A 149 3.46 1.90 7.61
CA GLY A 149 3.57 1.73 9.06
C GLY A 149 2.30 1.24 9.76
N SER A 150 1.28 0.82 9.01
CA SER A 150 0.11 0.14 9.58
C SER A 150 0.47 -1.23 10.16
N ALA A 151 -0.09 -1.55 11.33
CA ALA A 151 -0.08 -2.87 11.95
C ALA A 151 -1.35 -3.69 11.63
N GLY A 152 -2.22 -3.17 10.75
CA GLY A 152 -3.54 -3.73 10.47
C GLY A 152 -4.54 -3.50 11.59
N LEU A 153 -5.69 -4.19 11.52
CA LEU A 153 -6.72 -4.12 12.56
C LEU A 153 -6.22 -4.72 13.86
N LEU A 154 -6.65 -4.16 15.01
CA LEU A 154 -6.42 -4.83 16.28
C LEU A 154 -7.12 -6.20 16.28
N PRO A 155 -6.40 -7.28 16.61
CA PRO A 155 -7.04 -8.55 16.83
C PRO A 155 -7.95 -8.49 18.07
N PRO A 156 -9.10 -9.19 18.08
CA PRO A 156 -10.08 -9.12 19.18
C PRO A 156 -9.52 -9.45 20.57
N HIS A 157 -8.45 -10.25 20.64
CA HIS A 157 -7.84 -10.70 21.90
C HIS A 157 -6.81 -9.71 22.49
N ALA A 158 -6.47 -8.62 21.78
CA ALA A 158 -5.49 -7.64 22.25
C ALA A 158 -6.06 -6.57 23.21
N LEU A 159 -7.32 -6.70 23.61
CA LEU A 159 -8.03 -5.78 24.53
C LEU A 159 -8.28 -6.38 25.93
N GLN A 160 -7.68 -7.54 26.25
CA GLN A 160 -7.92 -8.26 27.52
C GLN A 160 -6.76 -8.20 28.53
N SER A 161 -5.89 -7.18 28.45
CA SER A 161 -4.82 -6.97 29.44
C SER A 161 -5.10 -5.75 30.32
#